data_AF-A0A8S1TMK6-F1
#
_entry.id   AF-A0A8S1TMK6-F1
#
_cell.length_a   1.000
_cell.length_b   1.000
_cell.length_c   1.000
_cell.angle_alpha   90.00
_cell.angle_beta   90.00
_cell.angle_gamma   90.00
#
_symmetry.space_group_name_H-M   'P 1'
#
loop_
_entity.id
_entity.type
_entity.pdbx_description
1 polymer ?
#
loop_
_entity_poly.entity_id
_entity_poly.type
_entity_poly.pdbx_seq_one_letter_code
_entity_poly.pdbx_strand_id
1 'polypeptide(L)'
;MFEAKIEDFQRNVKVIDAELRIKDPVNGTVITKQTSLTLTFFNQDEQINQNEADIDVYAQYFRVKGTEVIYEASKACEQNKNEDAQKLIDNMLIQIQKNPNVAAQCTGIIQDLSQAKQASARTSYNLFGQKQMCQMVSNNYQQGGVNSLFSAQGMQLQQVQPAAYQNVQQQQMMFQVQFSKSNQKTID
;
A
#
# COMPACT_ATOMS: atom_id res chain seq x y z
N MET A 1 -21.89 -9.30 -40.02
CA MET A 1 -20.98 -9.93 -39.04
C MET A 1 -21.90 -10.50 -37.97
N PHE A 2 -21.94 -11.82 -37.78
CA PHE A 2 -22.78 -12.41 -36.74
C PHE A 2 -22.01 -12.30 -35.42
N GLU A 3 -22.44 -11.42 -34.52
CA GLU A 3 -21.97 -11.45 -33.13
C GLU A 3 -22.58 -12.69 -32.47
N ALA A 4 -21.71 -13.60 -32.03
CA ALA A 4 -22.14 -14.81 -31.33
C ALA A 4 -22.73 -14.41 -29.98
N LYS A 5 -24.04 -14.68 -29.80
CA LYS A 5 -24.75 -14.45 -28.54
C LYS A 5 -24.25 -15.45 -27.50
N ILE A 6 -23.89 -14.97 -26.31
CA ILE A 6 -23.48 -15.80 -25.18
C ILE A 6 -24.72 -16.53 -24.65
N GLU A 7 -24.66 -17.85 -24.61
CA GLU A 7 -25.73 -18.69 -24.06
C GLU A 7 -25.70 -18.71 -22.53
N ASP A 8 -26.84 -18.98 -21.90
CA ASP A 8 -26.98 -18.86 -20.44
C ASP A 8 -26.00 -19.72 -19.64
N PHE A 9 -25.63 -20.91 -20.16
CA PHE A 9 -24.64 -21.78 -19.54
C PHE A 9 -23.20 -21.29 -19.66
N GLN A 10 -22.93 -20.32 -20.54
CA GLN A 10 -21.62 -19.72 -20.77
C GLN A 10 -21.45 -18.38 -20.03
N ARG A 11 -22.51 -17.85 -19.43
CA ARG A 11 -22.52 -16.52 -18.80
C ARG A 11 -21.61 -16.42 -17.59
N ASN A 12 -21.59 -17.45 -16.75
CA ASN A 12 -20.87 -17.42 -15.48
C ASN A 12 -19.57 -18.21 -15.61
N VAL A 13 -18.44 -17.50 -15.64
CA VAL A 13 -17.12 -18.11 -15.69
C VAL A 13 -16.42 -17.89 -14.36
N LYS A 14 -16.13 -18.99 -13.68
CA LYS A 14 -15.30 -18.98 -12.48
C LYS A 14 -13.85 -18.76 -12.89
N VAL A 15 -13.28 -17.63 -12.48
CA VAL A 15 -11.93 -17.19 -12.91
C VAL A 15 -10.87 -17.36 -11.83
N ILE A 16 -11.26 -17.36 -10.56
CA ILE A 16 -10.35 -17.58 -9.43
C ILE A 16 -11.03 -18.50 -8.44
N ASP A 17 -10.28 -19.50 -7.96
CA ASP A 17 -10.59 -20.27 -6.76
C ASP A 17 -9.53 -19.96 -5.71
N ALA A 18 -9.95 -19.65 -4.48
CA ALA A 18 -9.06 -19.50 -3.36
C ALA A 18 -9.45 -20.47 -2.26
N GLU A 19 -8.47 -21.20 -1.75
CA GLU A 19 -8.64 -22.14 -0.66
C GLU A 19 -7.64 -21.82 0.45
N LEU A 20 -8.17 -21.63 1.66
CA LEU A 20 -7.40 -21.49 2.88
C LEU A 20 -7.57 -22.75 3.72
N ARG A 21 -6.47 -23.44 4.01
CA ARG A 21 -6.42 -24.55 4.96
C ARG A 21 -5.62 -24.15 6.17
N ILE A 22 -6.23 -24.25 7.35
CA ILE A 22 -5.59 -24.02 8.64
C ILE A 22 -5.66 -25.33 9.42
N LYS A 23 -4.52 -25.81 9.90
CA LYS A 23 -4.47 -26.90 10.86
C LYS A 23 -4.45 -26.32 12.26
N ASP A 24 -5.47 -26.61 13.06
CA ASP A 24 -5.53 -26.23 14.47
C ASP A 24 -4.33 -26.87 15.19
N PRO A 25 -3.45 -26.07 15.81
CA PRO A 25 -2.25 -26.58 16.46
C PRO A 25 -2.55 -27.34 17.77
N VAL A 26 -3.75 -27.17 18.36
CA VAL A 26 -4.11 -27.76 19.65
C VAL A 26 -4.73 -29.16 19.48
N ASN A 27 -5.67 -29.31 18.55
CA ASN A 27 -6.39 -30.57 18.35
C ASN A 27 -6.10 -31.24 16.99
N GLY A 28 -5.32 -30.60 16.11
CA GLY A 28 -4.92 -31.14 14.81
C GLY A 28 -6.00 -31.09 13.73
N THR A 29 -7.19 -30.52 14.01
CA THR A 29 -8.29 -30.39 13.06
C THR A 29 -7.91 -29.50 11.89
N VAL A 30 -8.23 -29.91 10.67
CA VAL A 30 -8.02 -29.08 9.47
C VAL A 30 -9.30 -28.31 9.14
N ILE A 31 -9.24 -27.00 9.27
CA ILE A 31 -10.29 -26.07 8.85
C ILE A 31 -9.99 -25.66 7.41
N THR A 32 -10.94 -25.90 6.51
CA THR A 32 -10.83 -25.48 5.11
C THR A 32 -11.91 -24.44 4.82
N LYS A 33 -11.50 -23.32 4.22
CA LYS A 33 -12.38 -22.28 3.67
C LYS A 33 -12.09 -22.14 2.19
N GLN A 34 -13.13 -22.15 1.37
CA GLN A 34 -13.06 -21.97 -0.07
C GLN A 34 -13.90 -20.77 -0.47
N THR A 35 -13.41 -20.02 -1.45
CA THR A 35 -14.17 -18.96 -2.12
C THR A 35 -13.78 -18.92 -3.60
N SER A 36 -14.61 -18.28 -4.42
CA SER A 36 -14.37 -18.16 -5.85
C SER A 36 -14.80 -16.80 -6.38
N LEU A 37 -14.07 -16.27 -7.36
CA LEU A 37 -14.48 -15.13 -8.16
C LEU A 37 -15.11 -15.63 -9.46
N THR A 38 -16.34 -15.21 -9.73
CA THR A 38 -17.08 -15.51 -10.96
C THR A 38 -17.31 -14.23 -11.73
N LEU A 39 -16.95 -14.23 -13.01
CA LEU A 39 -17.33 -13.17 -13.94
C LEU A 39 -18.65 -13.55 -14.61
N THR A 40 -19.60 -12.64 -14.59
CA THR A 40 -20.86 -12.78 -15.31
C THR A 40 -20.80 -11.93 -16.58
N PHE A 41 -20.87 -12.60 -17.73
CA PHE A 41 -20.93 -11.95 -19.04
C PHE A 41 -22.38 -11.63 -19.40
N PHE A 42 -22.57 -10.46 -20.00
CA PHE A 42 -23.84 -9.97 -20.49
C PHE A 42 -23.72 -9.73 -21.99
N ASN A 43 -24.80 -10.01 -22.73
CA ASN A 43 -24.87 -9.68 -24.15
C ASN A 43 -24.96 -8.15 -24.33
N GLN A 44 -24.56 -7.65 -25.49
CA GLN A 44 -24.47 -6.21 -25.76
C GLN A 44 -25.79 -5.44 -25.56
N ASP A 45 -26.93 -6.09 -25.83
CA ASP A 45 -28.25 -5.48 -25.71
C ASP A 45 -28.83 -5.55 -24.28
N GLU A 46 -28.12 -6.20 -23.34
CA GLU A 46 -28.58 -6.35 -21.97
C GLU A 46 -28.20 -5.10 -21.15
N GLN A 47 -29.22 -4.41 -20.61
CA GLN A 47 -28.99 -3.34 -19.65
C GLN A 47 -28.45 -3.92 -18.35
N ILE A 48 -27.19 -3.65 -18.07
CA ILE A 48 -26.60 -3.84 -16.75
C ILE A 48 -26.85 -2.54 -15.99
N ASN A 49 -27.44 -2.62 -14.80
CA ASN A 49 -27.40 -1.49 -13.87
C ASN A 49 -25.93 -1.10 -13.70
N GLN A 50 -25.60 0.20 -13.65
CA GLN A 50 -24.23 0.62 -13.36
C GLN A 50 -23.77 -0.08 -12.08
N ASN A 51 -22.84 -1.02 -12.21
CA ASN A 51 -22.19 -1.61 -11.05
C ASN A 51 -21.42 -0.46 -10.41
N GLU A 52 -21.90 -0.01 -9.25
CA GLU A 52 -21.14 0.92 -8.43
C GLU A 52 -19.78 0.26 -8.16
N ALA A 53 -18.72 0.99 -8.47
CA ALA A 53 -17.37 0.57 -8.19
C ALA A 53 -17.25 0.19 -6.70
N ASP A 54 -16.83 -1.03 -6.42
CA ASP A 54 -16.57 -1.47 -5.04
C ASP A 54 -15.39 -0.67 -4.48
N ILE A 55 -15.72 0.30 -3.63
CA ILE A 55 -14.76 1.27 -3.10
C ILE A 55 -13.66 0.58 -2.29
N ASP A 56 -13.98 -0.53 -1.60
CA ASP A 56 -13.02 -1.28 -0.81
C ASP A 56 -12.00 -1.96 -1.72
N VAL A 57 -12.45 -2.58 -2.81
CA VAL A 57 -11.56 -3.19 -3.82
C VAL A 57 -10.63 -2.14 -4.43
N TYR A 58 -11.16 -0.96 -4.77
CA TYR A 58 -10.34 0.14 -5.31
C TYR A 58 -9.33 0.66 -4.28
N ALA A 59 -9.72 0.80 -3.01
CA ALA A 59 -8.82 1.22 -1.94
C ALA A 59 -7.65 0.25 -1.76
N GLN A 60 -7.93 -1.06 -1.76
CA GLN A 60 -6.90 -2.10 -1.67
C GLN A 60 -5.99 -2.11 -2.91
N TYR A 61 -6.58 -1.99 -4.10
CA TYR A 61 -5.83 -1.89 -5.35
C TYR A 61 -4.85 -0.71 -5.33
N PHE A 62 -5.33 0.49 -4.97
CA PHE A 62 -4.48 1.68 -4.95
C PHE A 62 -3.44 1.66 -3.84
N ARG A 63 -3.71 1.04 -2.68
CA ARG A 63 -2.68 0.81 -1.66
C ARG A 63 -1.51 0.00 -2.25
N VAL A 64 -1.80 -1.13 -2.88
CA VAL A 64 -0.76 -2.00 -3.46
C VAL A 64 -0.05 -1.30 -4.61
N LYS A 65 -0.79 -0.71 -5.56
CA LYS A 65 -0.21 -0.01 -6.70
C LYS A 65 0.57 1.24 -6.32
N GLY A 66 0.09 2.02 -5.37
CA GLY A 66 0.82 3.16 -4.83
C GLY A 66 2.13 2.72 -4.18
N THR A 67 2.13 1.60 -3.46
CA THR A 67 3.33 1.03 -2.84
C THR A 67 4.37 0.59 -3.87
N GLU A 68 3.92 -0.07 -4.94
CA GLU A 68 4.78 -0.42 -6.08
C GLU A 68 5.41 0.84 -6.71
N VAL A 69 4.64 1.92 -6.87
CA VAL A 69 5.17 3.19 -7.39
C VAL A 69 6.22 3.80 -6.47
N ILE A 70 6.04 3.75 -5.14
CA ILE A 70 7.06 4.22 -4.19
C ILE A 70 8.35 3.40 -4.34
N TYR A 71 8.23 2.07 -4.50
CA TYR A 71 9.38 1.19 -4.70
C TYR A 71 10.13 1.49 -6.01
N GLU A 72 9.42 1.61 -7.13
CA GLU A 72 10.02 1.94 -8.42
C GLU A 72 10.61 3.35 -8.44
N ALA A 73 9.98 4.32 -7.76
CA ALA A 73 10.54 5.66 -7.58
C ALA A 73 11.85 5.61 -6.77
N SER A 74 11.96 4.75 -5.75
CA SER A 74 13.23 4.56 -5.03
C SER A 74 14.33 4.06 -5.96
N LYS A 75 14.05 3.04 -6.79
CA LYS A 75 15.02 2.53 -7.77
C LYS A 75 15.44 3.61 -8.78
N ALA A 76 14.52 4.46 -9.21
CA ALA A 76 14.84 5.58 -10.09
C ALA A 76 15.79 6.58 -9.38
N CYS A 77 15.56 6.89 -8.11
CA CYS A 77 16.46 7.71 -7.30
C CYS A 77 17.85 7.09 -7.13
N GLU A 78 17.97 5.77 -6.92
CA GLU A 78 19.25 5.04 -6.88
C GLU A 78 20.06 5.22 -8.18
N GLN A 79 19.36 5.34 -9.31
CA GLN A 79 19.95 5.60 -10.63
C GLN A 79 20.18 7.09 -10.92
N ASN A 80 20.07 7.98 -9.92
CA ASN A 80 20.11 9.44 -10.06
C ASN A 80 18.99 10.03 -10.96
N LYS A 81 17.89 9.30 -11.18
CA LYS A 81 16.72 9.73 -11.97
C LYS A 81 15.61 10.27 -11.05
N ASN A 82 15.95 11.22 -10.18
CA ASN A 82 15.04 11.74 -9.16
C ASN A 82 13.81 12.46 -9.76
N GLU A 83 13.94 13.10 -10.92
CA GLU A 83 12.80 13.74 -11.60
C GLU A 83 11.81 12.70 -12.13
N ASP A 84 12.30 11.59 -12.68
CA ASP A 84 11.45 10.49 -13.14
C ASP A 84 10.73 9.83 -11.97
N ALA A 85 11.41 9.68 -10.83
CA ALA A 85 10.80 9.22 -9.58
C ALA A 85 9.62 10.11 -9.16
N GLN A 86 9.79 11.44 -9.20
CA GLN A 86 8.71 12.37 -8.86
C GLN A 86 7.54 12.30 -9.85
N LYS A 87 7.82 12.16 -11.15
CA LYS A 87 6.78 12.01 -12.18
C LYS A 87 5.97 10.72 -11.99
N LEU A 88 6.62 9.60 -11.65
CA LEU A 88 5.93 8.33 -11.35
C LEU A 88 4.94 8.52 -10.20
N ILE A 89 5.37 9.19 -9.12
CA ILE A 89 4.54 9.44 -7.95
C ILE A 89 3.38 10.40 -8.27
N ASP A 90 3.64 11.48 -9.00
CA ASP A 90 2.60 12.44 -9.39
C ASP A 90 1.53 11.80 -10.27
N ASN A 91 1.92 10.96 -11.21
CA ASN A 91 0.98 10.23 -12.06
C ASN A 91 0.06 9.33 -11.22
N MET A 92 0.58 8.66 -10.19
CA MET A 92 -0.23 7.83 -9.32
C MET A 92 -1.18 8.67 -8.45
N LEU A 93 -0.72 9.80 -7.90
CA LEU A 93 -1.58 10.74 -7.17
C LEU A 93 -2.74 11.24 -8.03
N ILE A 94 -2.47 11.62 -9.28
CA ILE A 94 -3.49 12.04 -10.25
C ILE A 94 -4.49 10.91 -10.49
N GLN A 95 -4.03 9.65 -10.65
CA GLN A 95 -4.93 8.52 -10.87
C GLN A 95 -5.88 8.29 -9.70
N ILE A 96 -5.38 8.33 -8.46
CA ILE A 96 -6.21 8.15 -7.26
C ILE A 96 -7.25 9.27 -7.14
N GLN A 97 -6.86 10.51 -7.46
CA GLN A 97 -7.72 11.69 -7.34
C GLN A 97 -8.84 11.78 -8.38
N LYS A 98 -8.83 10.95 -9.43
CA LYS A 98 -9.89 10.94 -10.46
C LYS A 98 -11.28 10.62 -9.91
N ASN A 99 -11.34 9.83 -8.82
CA ASN A 99 -12.60 9.49 -8.16
C ASN A 99 -12.56 9.99 -6.71
N PRO A 100 -13.33 11.03 -6.35
CA PRO A 100 -13.33 11.60 -5.00
C PRO A 100 -13.70 10.59 -3.89
N ASN A 101 -14.61 9.67 -4.17
CA ASN A 101 -15.05 8.65 -3.19
C ASN A 101 -13.93 7.66 -2.91
N VAL A 102 -13.19 7.25 -3.94
CA VAL A 102 -12.01 6.38 -3.79
C VAL A 102 -10.88 7.15 -3.11
N ALA A 103 -10.63 8.40 -3.49
CA ALA A 103 -9.60 9.24 -2.86
C ALA A 103 -9.84 9.42 -1.36
N ALA A 104 -11.10 9.57 -0.92
CA ALA A 104 -11.47 9.67 0.48
C ALA A 104 -11.14 8.39 1.28
N GLN A 105 -11.16 7.22 0.65
CA GLN A 105 -10.75 5.95 1.27
C GLN A 105 -9.25 5.65 1.12
N CYS A 106 -8.54 6.35 0.23
CA CYS A 106 -7.11 6.16 -0.05
C CYS A 106 -6.20 7.14 0.68
N THR A 107 -6.68 7.79 1.75
CA THR A 107 -5.93 8.87 2.44
C THR A 107 -4.54 8.45 2.91
N GLY A 108 -4.39 7.23 3.44
CA GLY A 108 -3.11 6.70 3.88
C GLY A 108 -2.08 6.61 2.75
N ILE A 109 -2.43 5.96 1.63
CA ILE A 109 -1.50 5.83 0.50
C ILE A 109 -1.24 7.16 -0.21
N ILE A 110 -2.21 8.08 -0.25
CA ILE A 110 -2.00 9.44 -0.78
C ILE A 110 -0.97 10.20 0.06
N GLN A 111 -1.05 10.07 1.40
CA GLN A 111 -0.10 10.69 2.30
C GLN A 111 1.31 10.09 2.12
N ASP A 112 1.41 8.78 1.97
CA ASP A 112 2.68 8.09 1.74
C ASP A 112 3.31 8.46 0.41
N LEU A 113 2.53 8.51 -0.68
CA LEU A 113 2.99 8.99 -1.98
C LEU A 113 3.50 10.43 -1.90
N SER A 114 2.78 11.31 -1.19
CA SER A 114 3.18 12.70 -1.01
C SER A 114 4.51 12.84 -0.24
N GLN A 115 4.69 12.03 0.82
CA GLN A 115 5.96 12.00 1.55
C GLN A 115 7.09 11.37 0.72
N ALA A 116 6.81 10.29 -0.02
CA ALA A 116 7.76 9.67 -0.94
C ALA A 116 8.23 10.66 -2.01
N LYS A 117 7.34 11.53 -2.51
CA LYS A 117 7.72 12.61 -3.45
C LYS A 117 8.76 13.54 -2.82
N GLN A 118 8.55 13.98 -1.58
CA GLN A 118 9.51 14.84 -0.87
C GLN A 118 10.83 14.11 -0.60
N ALA A 119 10.76 12.84 -0.22
CA ALA A 119 11.91 11.97 0.02
C ALA A 119 12.73 11.71 -1.26
N SER A 120 12.08 11.68 -2.42
CA SER A 120 12.72 11.44 -3.71
C SER A 120 13.53 12.63 -4.24
N ALA A 121 13.37 13.83 -3.67
CA ALA A 121 14.21 14.98 -4.04
C ALA A 121 15.68 14.67 -3.77
N ARG A 122 16.59 15.02 -4.68
CA ARG A 122 17.99 14.54 -4.66
C ARG A 122 18.70 14.75 -3.33
N THR A 123 18.57 15.95 -2.75
CA THR A 123 19.13 16.27 -1.43
C THR A 123 18.53 15.42 -0.33
N SER A 124 17.19 15.32 -0.28
CA SER A 124 16.47 14.52 0.71
C SER A 124 16.81 13.03 0.59
N TYR A 125 16.89 12.51 -0.62
CA TYR A 125 17.14 11.10 -0.90
C TYR A 125 18.49 10.64 -0.36
N ASN A 126 19.53 11.46 -0.57
CA ASN A 126 20.88 11.19 -0.08
C ASN A 126 21.00 11.31 1.45
N LEU A 127 20.16 12.12 2.09
CA LEU A 127 20.19 12.32 3.55
C LEU A 127 19.37 11.25 4.29
N PHE A 128 18.12 11.03 3.88
CA PHE A 128 17.17 10.17 4.59
C PHE A 128 16.15 9.46 3.70
N GLY A 129 15.94 9.92 2.46
CA GLY A 129 14.83 9.44 1.62
C GLY A 129 14.92 7.97 1.24
N GLN A 130 16.13 7.41 1.08
CA GLN A 130 16.33 5.96 0.91
C GLN A 130 15.65 5.14 2.01
N LYS A 131 15.91 5.51 3.27
CA LYS A 131 15.37 4.80 4.44
C LYS A 131 13.87 5.04 4.58
N GLN A 132 13.44 6.27 4.35
CA GLN A 132 12.03 6.64 4.45
C GLN A 132 11.16 5.90 3.42
N MET A 133 11.56 5.86 2.16
CA MET A 133 10.82 5.17 1.10
C MET A 133 10.82 3.65 1.31
N CYS A 134 11.94 3.07 1.75
CA CYS A 134 12.01 1.64 2.10
C CYS A 134 11.03 1.27 3.22
N GLN A 135 10.95 2.11 4.27
CA GLN A 135 10.00 1.90 5.36
C GLN A 135 8.53 1.99 4.90
N MET A 136 8.19 2.97 4.05
CA MET A 136 6.85 3.10 3.48
C MET A 136 6.43 1.86 2.69
N VAL A 137 7.35 1.32 1.89
CA VAL A 137 7.12 0.09 1.12
C VAL A 137 6.84 -1.09 2.06
N SER A 138 7.70 -1.29 3.06
CA SER A 138 7.53 -2.36 4.04
C SER A 138 6.21 -2.26 4.81
N ASN A 139 5.87 -1.07 5.29
CA ASN A 139 4.66 -0.85 6.10
C ASN A 139 3.37 -1.09 5.31
N ASN A 140 3.32 -0.64 4.06
CA ASN A 140 2.14 -0.83 3.23
C ASN A 140 1.92 -2.31 2.86
N TYR A 141 2.98 -3.06 2.55
CA TYR A 141 2.84 -4.49 2.26
C TYR A 141 2.47 -5.31 3.48
N GLN A 142 2.99 -4.96 4.66
CA GLN A 142 2.66 -5.64 5.92
C GLN A 142 1.27 -5.27 6.45
N GLN A 143 0.58 -4.31 5.82
CA GLN A 143 -0.73 -3.78 6.27
C GLN A 143 -0.71 -3.38 7.75
N GLY A 144 0.44 -2.90 8.23
CA GLY A 144 0.69 -2.68 9.64
C GLY A 144 2.05 -2.03 9.85
N GLY A 145 2.03 -0.80 10.36
CA GLY A 145 3.23 -0.01 10.65
C GLY A 145 2.98 1.48 10.44
N VAL A 146 3.63 2.32 11.23
CA VAL A 146 3.55 3.78 11.08
C VAL A 146 4.84 4.28 10.44
N ASN A 147 4.72 5.07 9.37
CA ASN A 147 5.87 5.65 8.69
C ASN A 147 6.57 6.68 9.55
N SER A 148 7.88 6.54 9.73
CA SER A 148 8.64 7.50 10.53
C SER A 148 8.62 8.87 9.88
N LEU A 149 8.43 9.89 10.70
CA LEU A 149 8.52 11.28 10.27
C LEU A 149 9.98 11.71 10.31
N PHE A 150 10.40 12.53 9.35
CA PHE A 150 11.76 13.08 9.29
C PHE A 150 11.68 14.61 9.26
N SER A 151 12.61 15.27 9.96
CA SER A 151 12.73 16.73 9.91
C SER A 151 13.31 17.18 8.58
N ALA A 152 13.23 18.49 8.30
CA ALA A 152 13.87 19.10 7.13
C ALA A 152 15.40 18.86 7.07
N GLN A 153 16.03 18.58 8.21
CA GLN A 153 17.45 18.24 8.34
C GLN A 153 17.72 16.72 8.28
N GLY A 154 16.70 15.90 8.02
CA GLY A 154 16.83 14.44 7.92
C GLY A 154 16.89 13.69 9.25
N MET A 155 16.64 14.36 10.37
CA MET A 155 16.55 13.72 11.67
C MET A 155 15.20 13.01 11.79
N GLN A 156 15.20 11.72 12.15
CA GLN A 156 13.97 11.00 12.45
C GLN A 156 13.28 11.66 13.65
N LEU A 157 12.11 12.24 13.41
CA LEU A 157 11.26 12.84 14.43
C LEU A 157 10.54 11.72 15.17
N GLN A 158 10.59 11.80 16.50
CA GLN A 158 9.82 10.93 17.37
C GLN A 158 8.34 11.21 17.09
N GLN A 159 7.60 10.20 16.63
CA GLN A 159 6.17 10.37 16.43
C GLN A 159 5.49 10.70 17.76
N VAL A 160 4.65 11.72 17.76
CA VAL A 160 4.05 12.32 18.96
C VAL A 160 3.03 11.39 19.64
N GLN A 161 2.68 10.24 19.03
CA GLN A 161 1.73 9.28 19.59
C GLN A 161 2.23 7.83 19.50
N PRO A 162 2.86 7.30 20.56
CA PRO A 162 3.26 5.89 20.68
C PRO A 162 2.09 4.89 20.53
N ALA A 163 0.85 5.33 20.75
CA ALA A 163 -0.35 4.51 20.59
C ALA A 163 -0.70 4.16 19.13
N ALA A 164 -0.10 4.83 18.14
CA ALA A 164 -0.37 4.60 16.72
C ALA A 164 0.36 3.37 16.15
N TYR A 165 1.39 2.86 16.83
CA TYR A 165 2.10 1.66 16.40
C TYR A 165 1.20 0.42 16.54
N GLN A 166 0.64 -0.05 15.43
CA GLN A 166 -0.12 -1.30 15.38
C GLN A 166 0.77 -2.55 15.44
N ASN A 167 2.08 -2.43 15.18
CA ASN A 167 3.02 -3.54 15.15
C ASN A 167 4.01 -3.47 16.34
N VAL A 168 4.17 -4.61 17.02
CA VAL A 168 4.97 -4.74 18.26
C VAL A 168 6.47 -4.54 18.00
N GLN A 169 6.96 -4.92 16.82
CA GLN A 169 8.38 -4.76 16.45
C GLN A 169 8.79 -3.28 16.32
N GLN A 170 7.91 -2.42 15.81
CA GLN A 170 8.16 -0.99 15.68
C GLN A 170 8.15 -0.29 17.04
N GLN A 171 7.26 -0.70 17.96
CA GLN A 171 7.33 -0.24 19.34
C GLN A 171 8.66 -0.64 19.98
N GLN A 172 9.09 -1.89 19.86
CA GLN A 172 10.33 -2.38 20.46
C GLN A 172 11.58 -1.66 19.91
N MET A 173 11.66 -1.46 18.60
CA MET A 173 12.76 -0.70 17.98
C MET A 173 12.76 0.76 18.42
N MET A 174 11.59 1.40 18.49
CA MET A 174 11.46 2.77 18.99
C MET A 174 11.94 2.88 20.45
N PHE A 175 11.55 1.95 21.32
CA PHE A 175 12.03 1.92 22.71
C PHE A 175 13.55 1.74 22.78
N GLN A 176 14.14 0.81 22.01
CA GLN A 176 15.60 0.63 21.99
C GLN A 176 16.34 1.90 21.55
N VAL A 177 15.84 2.60 20.53
CA VAL A 177 16.44 3.86 20.06
C VAL A 177 16.30 4.97 21.11
N GLN A 178 15.15 5.09 21.79
CA GLN A 178 14.98 6.06 22.88
C GLN A 178 15.91 5.78 24.07
N PHE A 179 16.07 4.51 24.45
CA PHE A 179 17.00 4.08 25.51
C PHE A 179 18.46 4.40 25.15
N SER A 180 18.86 4.18 23.89
CA SER A 180 20.22 4.51 23.45
C SER A 180 20.52 6.03 23.46
N LYS A 181 19.53 6.88 23.11
CA LYS A 181 19.68 8.35 23.14
C LYS A 181 19.71 8.94 24.55
N SER A 182 19.01 8.32 25.51
CA SER A 182 19.01 8.75 26.92
C SER A 182 20.34 8.41 27.60
N ASN A 183 20.94 7.25 27.29
CA ASN A 183 22.27 6.88 27.79
C ASN A 183 23.43 7.72 27.21
N GLN A 184 23.25 8.38 26.06
CA GLN A 184 24.26 9.32 25.52
C GLN A 184 24.26 10.69 26.19
N LYS A 185 23.21 11.05 26.95
CA LYS A 185 23.11 12.33 27.68
C LYS A 185 23.63 12.26 29.12
N THR A 186 24.21 11.14 29.54
CA THR A 186 24.65 10.88 30.93
C THR A 186 26.15 10.69 31.08
N ILE A 187 26.94 11.07 30.09
CA ILE A 187 28.40 11.14 30.21
C ILE A 187 28.81 12.61 30.13
N ASP A 188 28.70 13.28 31.28
CA ASP A 188 29.49 14.45 31.67
C ASP A 188 30.11 14.12 33.04
#